data_AF-A0AAD7CP04-F1
#
_entry.id   AF-A0AAD7CP04-F1
#
_cell.length_a   1.000
_cell.length_b   1.000
_cell.length_c   1.000
_cell.angle_alpha   90.00
_cell.angle_beta   90.00
_cell.angle_gamma   90.00
#
_symmetry.space_group_name_H-M   'P 1'
#
loop_
_entity.id
_entity.type
_entity.pdbx_description
1 polymer ?
#
loop_
_entity_poly.entity_id
_entity_poly.type
_entity_poly.pdbx_seq_one_letter_code
_entity_poly.pdbx_strand_id
1 'polypeptide(L)' 'ARIRDLFTCKSLDGTSHDVALVSMLKPSSWKPNTVWDACRVYEEPKQTQLIFMKYLMRGVYMCPAF' A
#
# COMPACT_ATOMS: atom_id res chain seq x y z
N ALA A 1 1.79 -0.72 1.62
CA ALA A 1 0.98 -0.99 0.41
C ALA A 1 1.22 0.11 -0.60
N ARG A 2 1.20 -0.18 -1.91
CA ARG A 2 1.36 0.81 -2.99
C ARG A 2 0.01 1.07 -3.66
N ILE A 3 -0.35 2.33 -3.84
CA ILE A 3 -1.53 2.71 -4.64
C ILE A 3 -1.20 2.53 -6.12
N ARG A 4 -2.09 1.86 -6.86
CA ARG A 4 -2.02 1.74 -8.31
C ARG A 4 -3.04 2.62 -9.03
N ASP A 5 -4.23 2.73 -8.46
CA ASP A 5 -5.31 3.51 -9.06
C ASP A 5 -6.25 4.06 -7.98
N LEU A 6 -7.03 5.08 -8.34
CA LEU A 6 -7.94 5.82 -7.46
C LEU A 6 -9.25 6.07 -8.18
N PHE A 7 -10.33 5.60 -7.56
CA PHE A 7 -11.68 5.71 -8.08
C PHE A 7 -12.54 6.51 -7.11
N THR A 8 -13.37 7.40 -7.66
CA THR A 8 -14.48 7.99 -6.92
C THR A 8 -15.77 7.34 -7.41
N CYS A 9 -16.44 6.64 -6.50
CA CYS A 9 -17.66 5.88 -6.77
C CYS A 9 -18.84 6.57 -6.11
N LYS A 10 -20.02 6.54 -6.75
CA LYS A 10 -21.28 6.90 -6.08
C LYS A 10 -22.03 5.64 -5.70
N SER A 11 -22.42 5.55 -4.44
CA SER A 11 -23.33 4.52 -3.96
C SER A 11 -24.77 4.82 -4.40
N LEU A 12 -25.64 3.80 -4.30
CA LEU A 12 -27.05 3.90 -4.69
C LEU A 12 -27.83 4.95 -3.87
N ASP A 13 -27.36 5.24 -2.66
CA ASP A 13 -27.87 6.30 -1.79
C ASP A 13 -27.37 7.71 -2.17
N GLY A 14 -26.53 7.83 -3.22
CA GLY A 14 -25.93 9.09 -3.67
C GLY A 14 -24.64 9.46 -2.94
N THR A 15 -24.22 8.69 -1.93
CA THR A 15 -22.98 8.95 -1.18
C THR A 15 -21.77 8.69 -2.07
N SER A 16 -20.80 9.61 -2.06
CA SER A 16 -19.54 9.44 -2.79
C SER A 16 -18.49 8.77 -1.90
N HIS A 17 -17.76 7.81 -2.47
CA HIS A 17 -16.69 7.08 -1.81
C HIS A 17 -15.45 7.04 -2.67
N ASP A 18 -14.30 7.33 -2.05
CA ASP A 18 -13.02 7.10 -2.70
C ASP A 18 -12.50 5.71 -2.36
N VAL A 19 -12.16 4.96 -3.42
CA VAL A 19 -11.65 3.59 -3.35
C VAL A 19 -10.30 3.57 -4.06
N ALA A 20 -9.29 3.03 -3.38
CA ALA A 20 -7.97 2.85 -3.94
C ALA A 20 -7.77 1.38 -4.34
N LEU A 21 -7.21 1.16 -5.54
CA LEU A 21 -6.62 -0.12 -5.91
C LEU A 21 -5.19 -0.15 -5.37
N VAL A 22 -4.90 -1.09 -4.49
CA VAL A 22 -3.58 -1.21 -3.86
C VAL A 22 -2.94 -2.55 -4.11
N SER A 23 -1.60 -2.55 -4.15
CA SER A 23 -0.79 -3.77 -4.06
C SER A 23 -0.20 -3.90 -2.67
N MET A 24 -0.46 -5.04 -2.04
CA MET A 24 -0.01 -5.31 -0.68
C MET A 24 1.42 -5.81 -0.69
N LEU A 25 2.33 -4.98 -0.21
CA LEU A 25 3.74 -5.33 -0.07
C LEU A 25 3.91 -6.47 0.95
N LYS A 26 4.71 -7.48 0.62
CA LYS A 26 5.06 -8.58 1.52
C LYS A 26 6.55 -8.53 1.82
N PRO A 27 7.00 -8.86 3.06
CA PRO A 27 8.42 -8.99 3.34
C PRO A 27 9.07 -9.95 2.35
N SER A 28 10.17 -9.52 1.74
CA SER A 28 10.97 -10.35 0.86
C SER A 28 11.93 -11.20 1.69
N SER A 29 12.21 -12.42 1.23
CA SER A 29 13.32 -13.23 1.73
C SER A 29 14.66 -12.83 1.10
N TRP A 30 14.65 -12.01 0.04
CA TRP A 30 15.87 -11.52 -0.59
C TRP A 30 16.61 -10.56 0.34
N LYS A 31 17.87 -10.89 0.61
CA LYS A 31 18.79 -10.04 1.38
C LYS A 31 19.69 -9.27 0.42
N PRO A 32 19.56 -7.94 0.32
CA PRO A 32 20.35 -7.16 -0.62
C PRO A 32 21.79 -7.03 -0.10
N ASN A 33 22.78 -7.18 -0.98
CA ASN A 33 24.18 -6.95 -0.65
C ASN A 33 24.46 -5.44 -0.68
N THR A 34 24.07 -4.75 0.38
CA THR A 34 24.20 -3.29 0.52
C THR A 34 24.84 -2.94 1.86
N VAL A 35 25.46 -1.76 1.93
CA VAL A 35 26.10 -1.23 3.16
C VAL A 35 25.06 -0.84 4.23
N TRP A 36 23.77 -0.82 3.89
CA TRP A 36 22.70 -0.42 4.80
C TRP A 36 22.30 -1.56 5.73
N ASP A 37 22.66 -1.42 7.01
CA ASP A 37 22.19 -2.32 8.06
C ASP A 37 20.69 -2.14 8.33
N ALA A 38 20.02 -3.24 8.71
CA ALA A 38 18.58 -3.32 8.99
C ALA A 38 17.63 -2.98 7.82
N CYS A 39 18.10 -2.97 6.58
CA CYS A 39 17.22 -2.82 5.41
C CYS A 39 16.22 -3.99 5.32
N ARG A 40 14.93 -3.67 5.21
CA ARG A 40 13.86 -4.64 4.93
C ARG A 40 13.42 -4.47 3.48
N VAL A 41 13.69 -5.48 2.66
CA VAL A 41 13.16 -5.54 1.30
C VAL A 41 11.73 -6.06 1.36
N TYR A 42 10.84 -5.42 0.61
CA TYR A 42 9.49 -5.89 0.40
C TYR A 42 9.28 -6.17 -1.09
N GLU A 43 8.60 -7.28 -1.38
CA GLU A 43 8.12 -7.62 -2.72
C GLU A 43 6.73 -7.04 -2.92
N GLU A 44 6.42 -6.66 -4.17
CA GLU A 44 5.09 -6.26 -4.60
C GLU A 44 4.45 -7.42 -5.37
N PRO A 45 3.60 -8.24 -4.72
CA PRO A 45 2.91 -9.33 -5.40
C PRO A 45 2.00 -8.79 -6.50
N LYS A 46 1.72 -9.60 -7.52
CA LYS A 46 0.80 -9.22 -8.61
C LYS A 46 -0.65 -9.02 -8.14
N GLN A 47 -1.00 -9.54 -6.96
CA GLN A 47 -2.34 -9.46 -6.41
C GLN A 47 -2.66 -8.05 -5.91
N THR A 48 -3.76 -7.49 -6.41
CA THR A 48 -4.29 -6.19 -6.01
C THR A 48 -5.56 -6.35 -5.15
N GLN A 49 -5.85 -5.35 -4.33
CA GLN A 49 -7.07 -5.27 -3.53
C GLN A 49 -7.68 -3.89 -3.64
N LEU A 50 -9.01 -3.80 -3.56
CA LEU A 50 -9.72 -2.52 -3.43
C LEU A 50 -9.95 -2.24 -1.95
N ILE A 51 -9.56 -1.05 -1.51
CA ILE A 51 -9.82 -0.59 -0.14
C ILE A 51 -10.37 0.81 -0.16
N PHE A 52 -11.26 1.14 0.77
CA PHE A 52 -11.67 2.53 0.94
C PHE A 52 -10.47 3.39 1.33
N MET A 53 -10.38 4.59 0.75
CA MET A 53 -9.25 5.48 0.99
C MET A 53 -9.12 5.85 2.48
N LYS A 54 -10.23 5.89 3.23
CA LYS A 54 -10.24 6.11 4.69
C LYS A 54 -9.50 5.02 5.50
N TYR A 55 -9.33 3.82 4.94
CA TYR A 55 -8.59 2.72 5.56
C TYR A 55 -7.14 2.65 5.09
N LEU A 56 -6.75 3.46 4.10
CA LEU A 56 -5.37 3.61 3.70
C LEU A 56 -4.65 4.50 4.71
N MET A 57 -4.26 3.92 5.85
CA MET A 57 -3.35 4.57 6.80
C MET A 57 -2.09 5.01 6.04
N ARG A 58 -1.82 6.32 6.01
CA ARG A 58 -0.71 6.94 5.26
C ARG A 58 0.57 6.15 5.49
N GLY A 59 1.08 5.50 4.45
CA GLY A 59 2.33 4.74 4.46
C GLY A 59 3.58 5.56 4.83
N VAL A 60 3.44 6.87 5.06
CA VAL A 60 4.47 7.74 5.67
C VAL A 60 4.93 7.22 7.05
N TYR A 61 4.08 6.48 7.78
CA TYR A 61 4.48 5.83 9.03
C TYR A 61 5.26 4.52 8.86
N MET A 62 5.54 4.07 7.63
CA MET A 62 6.40 2.89 7.37
C MET A 62 7.88 3.25 7.26
N CYS A 63 8.26 4.53 7.35
CA CYS A 63 9.63 4.87 7.67
C CYS A 63 9.80 4.65 9.18
N PRO A 64 10.74 3.81 9.65
CA PRO A 64 11.06 3.80 11.07
C PRO A 64 11.55 5.20 11.42
N ALA A 65 10.72 5.95 12.14
CA ALA A 65 11.15 7.19 12.76
C ALA A 65 11.96 6.79 13.99
N PHE A 66 13.27 6.71 13.76
CA PHE A 66 14.36 6.57 14.73
C PHE A 66 14.49 5.21 15.43
#